data_AF-A0A914PBQ8-F1
#
_entry.id   AF-A0A914PBQ8-F1
#
_cell.length_a   1.000
_cell.length_b   1.000
_cell.length_c   1.000
_cell.angle_alpha   90.00
_cell.angle_beta   90.00
_cell.angle_gamma   90.00
#
_symmetry.space_group_name_H-M   'P 1'
#
loop_
_entity.id
_entity.type
_entity.pdbx_description
1 polymer ?
#
loop_
_entity_poly.entity_id
_entity_poly.type
_entity_poly.pdbx_seq_one_letter_code
_entity_poly.pdbx_strand_id
1 'polypeptide(L)'
;MAAGDGTNIPPTNMAVGDGTNIPPTTSVVLPNIPHFVRDPIQPDNGSLWLQQVEIKFSLASNLTDTHKCALVSSVLDADAFARLARGLLPDKIAGYADWDKFKAKFIELFDIERSLFADRYSAFQIEWRGPAYESIHELVSRIRHNVDRFKFADFSANELSTLLLLMSMKATALEPLRSLTLNALIKTPKESLDNVETMLKNALMTEQDR
;
A
#
# COMPACT_ATOMS: atom_id res chain seq x y z
N MET A 1 -25.23 80.30 7.00
CA MET A 1 -24.66 79.97 5.67
C MET A 1 -25.39 78.72 5.20
N ALA A 2 -26.44 78.91 4.40
CA ALA A 2 -26.50 78.52 2.97
C ALA A 2 -26.44 76.98 2.82
N ALA A 3 -27.57 76.28 2.75
CA ALA A 3 -28.44 76.08 1.58
C ALA A 3 -27.76 75.22 0.49
N GLY A 4 -28.37 74.09 0.16
CA GLY A 4 -27.92 73.16 -0.88
C GLY A 4 -28.77 71.90 -0.95
N ASP A 5 -30.08 72.08 -1.09
CA ASP A 5 -31.02 71.08 -1.58
C ASP A 5 -30.76 70.83 -3.08
N GLY A 6 -30.85 69.58 -3.52
CA GLY A 6 -30.46 69.13 -4.85
C GLY A 6 -31.22 67.87 -5.23
N THR A 7 -32.40 68.10 -5.77
CA THR A 7 -33.37 67.11 -6.27
C THR A 7 -32.92 66.36 -7.54
N ASN A 8 -33.37 65.09 -7.62
CA ASN A 8 -34.07 64.44 -8.75
C ASN A 8 -33.36 63.55 -9.83
N ILE A 9 -33.71 62.24 -9.75
CA ILE A 9 -34.10 61.18 -10.75
C ILE A 9 -33.07 60.56 -11.75
N PRO A 10 -33.29 59.29 -12.24
CA PRO A 10 -32.24 58.27 -12.40
C PRO A 10 -32.00 57.90 -13.89
N PRO A 11 -31.21 56.85 -14.16
CA PRO A 11 -31.60 55.96 -15.24
C PRO A 11 -31.66 54.48 -14.82
N THR A 12 -32.81 53.90 -15.12
CA THR A 12 -33.05 52.49 -15.38
C THR A 12 -31.93 51.89 -16.23
N ASN A 13 -31.32 50.81 -15.77
CA ASN A 13 -30.75 49.82 -16.67
C ASN A 13 -31.48 48.49 -16.44
N MET A 14 -32.34 48.15 -17.39
CA MET A 14 -32.91 46.84 -17.58
C MET A 14 -31.82 45.92 -18.16
N ALA A 15 -31.56 44.77 -17.54
CA ALA A 15 -31.30 43.49 -18.21
C ALA A 15 -31.12 42.41 -17.12
N VAL A 16 -32.04 41.44 -17.03
CA VAL A 16 -31.85 40.07 -17.58
C VAL A 16 -30.63 39.40 -16.94
N GLY A 17 -30.73 38.37 -16.12
CA GLY A 17 -31.77 37.39 -15.86
C GLY A 17 -31.06 36.18 -15.26
N ASP A 18 -31.89 35.25 -14.82
CA ASP A 18 -31.59 33.85 -14.62
C ASP A 18 -30.95 33.41 -13.30
N GLY A 19 -31.70 32.53 -12.64
CA GLY A 19 -31.32 31.89 -11.42
C GLY A 19 -30.13 30.97 -11.64
N THR A 20 -29.15 31.08 -10.77
CA THR A 20 -28.42 29.90 -10.35
C THR A 20 -28.64 29.77 -8.85
N ASN A 21 -29.66 28.99 -8.51
CA ASN A 21 -29.63 28.18 -7.30
C ASN A 21 -28.29 27.44 -7.33
N ILE A 22 -27.27 27.97 -6.65
CA ILE A 22 -26.13 27.15 -6.27
C ILE A 22 -26.72 26.20 -5.23
N PRO A 23 -26.91 24.90 -5.52
CA PRO A 23 -27.36 23.99 -4.49
C PRO A 23 -26.31 24.05 -3.37
N PRO A 24 -26.72 24.04 -2.09
CA PRO A 24 -25.75 23.98 -1.01
C PRO A 24 -24.89 22.74 -1.26
N THR A 25 -23.57 22.94 -1.41
CA THR A 25 -22.59 21.86 -1.32
C THR A 25 -22.84 21.19 0.02
N THR A 26 -23.59 20.10 0.02
CA THR A 26 -23.69 19.16 1.13
C THR A 26 -22.26 18.78 1.44
N SER A 27 -21.68 19.35 2.48
CA SER A 27 -20.33 19.00 2.93
C SER A 27 -20.41 17.54 3.35
N VAL A 28 -20.05 16.64 2.45
CA VAL A 28 -19.90 15.22 2.78
C VAL A 28 -18.80 15.19 3.83
N VAL A 29 -19.18 14.88 5.08
CA VAL A 29 -18.20 14.63 6.13
C VAL A 29 -17.49 13.33 5.73
N LEU A 30 -16.29 13.48 5.17
CA LEU A 30 -15.51 12.34 4.73
C LEU A 30 -15.01 11.59 5.97
N PRO A 31 -15.18 10.26 6.03
CA PRO A 31 -14.67 9.48 7.14
C PRO A 31 -13.14 9.56 7.17
N ASN A 32 -12.57 9.64 8.39
CA ASN A 32 -11.14 9.54 8.58
C ASN A 32 -10.71 8.08 8.37
N ILE A 33 -10.09 7.79 7.22
CA ILE A 33 -9.59 6.47 6.85
C ILE A 33 -8.09 6.40 7.17
N PRO A 34 -7.59 5.29 7.75
CA PRO A 34 -6.15 5.10 7.91
C PRO A 34 -5.42 5.16 6.56
N HIS A 35 -4.22 5.75 6.52
CA HIS A 35 -3.37 5.68 5.34
C HIS A 35 -2.99 4.23 5.00
N PHE A 36 -2.97 3.91 3.71
CA PHE A 36 -2.42 2.64 3.23
C PHE A 36 -0.96 2.87 2.84
N VAL A 37 -0.05 2.30 3.64
CA VAL A 37 1.39 2.36 3.42
C VAL A 37 1.86 0.96 3.09
N ARG A 38 2.49 0.80 1.92
CA ARG A 38 3.13 -0.47 1.58
C ARG A 38 4.40 -0.62 2.38
N ASP A 39 4.52 -1.77 3.02
CA ASP A 39 5.76 -2.19 3.65
C ASP A 39 6.45 -3.16 2.68
N PRO A 40 7.65 -2.85 2.16
CA PRO A 40 8.37 -3.78 1.29
C PRO A 40 8.73 -5.11 1.98
N ILE A 41 8.67 -5.16 3.31
CA ILE A 41 9.07 -6.29 4.14
C ILE A 41 7.85 -7.07 4.67
N GLN A 42 6.67 -6.46 4.81
CA GLN A 42 5.46 -7.15 5.30
C GLN A 42 4.48 -7.44 4.16
N PRO A 43 3.65 -8.50 4.27
CA PRO A 43 2.57 -8.69 3.32
C PRO A 43 1.66 -7.47 3.37
N ASP A 44 1.38 -6.92 2.20
CA ASP A 44 0.29 -5.99 2.04
C ASP A 44 -0.97 -6.78 2.45
N ASN A 45 -1.57 -6.44 3.60
CA ASN A 45 -2.81 -7.09 4.09
C ASN A 45 -3.99 -6.28 3.56
N GLY A 46 -4.08 -6.14 2.24
CA GLY A 46 -5.02 -5.25 1.57
C GLY A 46 -6.47 -5.54 1.96
N SER A 47 -6.83 -6.82 2.13
CA SER A 47 -8.16 -7.23 2.59
C SER A 47 -8.50 -6.74 4.01
N LEU A 48 -7.58 -6.93 4.96
CA LEU A 48 -7.77 -6.51 6.35
C LEU A 48 -7.85 -4.99 6.49
N TRP A 49 -7.01 -4.27 5.75
CA TRP A 49 -7.09 -2.81 5.71
C TRP A 49 -8.42 -2.34 5.11
N LEU A 50 -8.84 -2.90 3.97
CA LEU A 50 -10.14 -2.58 3.35
C LEU A 50 -11.31 -2.83 4.30
N GLN A 51 -11.28 -3.92 5.08
CA GLN A 51 -12.32 -4.22 6.05
C GLN A 51 -12.45 -3.11 7.11
N GLN A 52 -11.31 -2.57 7.59
CA GLN A 52 -11.31 -1.42 8.50
C GLN A 52 -11.89 -0.17 7.84
N VAL A 53 -11.59 0.06 6.56
CA VAL A 53 -12.14 1.15 5.78
C VAL A 53 -13.65 1.01 5.61
N GLU A 54 -14.14 -0.19 5.30
CA GLU A 54 -15.57 -0.45 5.13
C GLU A 54 -16.37 -0.20 6.41
N ILE A 55 -15.80 -0.51 7.57
CA ILE A 55 -16.39 -0.13 8.87
C ILE A 55 -16.52 1.40 8.99
N LYS A 56 -15.57 2.17 8.46
CA LYS A 56 -15.68 3.65 8.46
C LYS A 56 -16.72 4.14 7.45
N PHE A 57 -16.86 3.47 6.31
CA PHE A 57 -17.89 3.79 5.31
C PHE A 57 -19.29 3.50 5.81
N SER A 58 -19.51 2.40 6.54
CA SER A 58 -20.84 2.10 7.10
C SER A 58 -21.29 3.11 8.15
N LEU A 59 -20.35 3.81 8.79
CA LEU A 59 -20.63 4.90 9.73
C LEU A 59 -20.94 6.24 9.03
N ALA A 60 -20.70 6.35 7.72
CA ALA A 60 -20.94 7.56 6.93
C ALA A 60 -22.14 7.34 6.00
N SER A 61 -23.29 7.93 6.31
CA SER A 61 -24.58 7.60 5.68
C SER A 61 -24.72 8.00 4.20
N ASN A 62 -23.77 8.75 3.61
CA ASN A 62 -23.97 9.45 2.34
C ASN A 62 -22.84 9.25 1.30
N LEU A 63 -22.00 8.22 1.41
CA LEU A 63 -20.95 7.96 0.42
C LEU A 63 -21.46 7.16 -0.78
N THR A 64 -21.39 7.76 -1.97
CA THR A 64 -21.54 7.03 -3.24
C THR A 64 -20.32 6.16 -3.50
N ASP A 65 -20.47 5.14 -4.33
CA ASP A 65 -19.36 4.23 -4.66
C ASP A 65 -18.20 4.94 -5.35
N THR A 66 -18.48 5.92 -6.21
CA THR A 66 -17.45 6.80 -6.79
C THR A 66 -16.67 7.55 -5.72
N HIS A 67 -17.34 8.07 -4.69
CA HIS A 67 -16.67 8.74 -3.56
C HIS A 67 -15.81 7.76 -2.75
N LYS A 68 -16.26 6.52 -2.55
CA LYS A 68 -15.48 5.48 -1.84
C LYS A 68 -14.18 5.16 -2.59
N CYS A 69 -14.26 4.91 -3.90
CA CYS A 69 -13.12 4.63 -4.76
C CYS A 69 -12.11 5.78 -4.77
N ALA A 70 -12.60 7.02 -4.90
CA ALA A 70 -11.76 8.23 -4.89
C ALA A 70 -11.07 8.41 -3.52
N LEU A 71 -11.80 8.20 -2.43
CA LEU A 71 -11.27 8.40 -1.08
C LEU A 71 -10.20 7.35 -0.73
N VAL A 72 -10.42 6.06 -1.06
CA VAL A 72 -9.38 5.03 -0.91
C VAL A 72 -8.13 5.39 -1.71
N SER A 73 -8.30 5.81 -2.96
CA SER A 73 -7.18 6.18 -3.82
C SER A 73 -6.38 7.36 -3.29
N SER A 74 -7.02 8.29 -2.57
CA SER A 74 -6.38 9.49 -2.01
C SER A 74 -5.53 9.23 -0.77
N VAL A 75 -5.75 8.11 -0.07
CA VAL A 75 -5.03 7.77 1.18
C VAL A 75 -3.91 6.76 0.96
N LEU A 76 -3.68 6.33 -0.28
CA LEU A 76 -2.57 5.47 -0.67
C LEU A 76 -1.26 6.27 -0.71
N ASP A 77 -0.15 5.62 -0.36
CA ASP A 77 1.17 6.15 -0.70
C ASP A 77 1.43 6.16 -2.22
N ALA A 78 2.52 6.80 -2.64
CA ALA A 78 2.85 6.98 -4.05
C ALA A 78 3.03 5.65 -4.81
N ASP A 79 3.58 4.63 -4.15
CA ASP A 79 3.88 3.33 -4.79
C ASP A 79 2.61 2.48 -4.92
N ALA A 80 1.80 2.42 -3.86
CA ALA A 80 0.46 1.83 -3.86
C ALA A 80 -0.43 2.48 -4.91
N PHE A 81 -0.46 3.82 -4.97
CA PHE A 81 -1.23 4.53 -5.97
C PHE A 81 -0.78 4.17 -7.39
N ALA A 82 0.53 4.17 -7.66
CA ALA A 82 1.07 3.83 -8.96
C ALA A 82 0.75 2.38 -9.37
N ARG A 83 0.73 1.45 -8.41
CA ARG A 83 0.35 0.05 -8.64
C ARG A 83 -1.14 -0.09 -8.93
N LEU A 84 -1.99 0.57 -8.15
CA LEU A 84 -3.44 0.59 -8.38
C LEU A 84 -3.77 1.20 -9.74
N ALA A 85 -3.19 2.37 -10.06
CA ALA A 85 -3.42 3.06 -11.34
C ALA A 85 -3.04 2.20 -12.55
N ARG A 86 -1.92 1.46 -12.47
CA ARG A 86 -1.52 0.50 -13.52
C ARG A 86 -2.47 -0.70 -13.59
N GLY A 87 -2.90 -1.22 -12.45
CA GLY A 87 -3.77 -2.40 -12.39
C GLY A 87 -5.20 -2.15 -12.85
N LEU A 88 -5.67 -0.90 -12.84
CA LEU A 88 -7.01 -0.53 -13.30
C LEU A 88 -7.08 -0.21 -14.80
N LEU A 89 -5.94 -0.15 -15.51
CA LEU A 89 -5.95 0.11 -16.95
C LEU A 89 -6.80 -0.92 -17.73
N PRO A 90 -7.57 -0.48 -18.73
CA PRO A 90 -7.63 0.87 -19.30
C PRO A 90 -8.54 1.86 -18.54
N ASP A 91 -9.26 1.41 -17.53
CA ASP A 91 -10.18 2.24 -16.74
C ASP A 91 -9.39 3.27 -15.90
N LYS A 92 -9.86 4.52 -15.86
CA LYS A 92 -9.26 5.55 -14.98
C LYS A 92 -9.84 5.41 -13.57
N ILE A 93 -9.02 5.59 -12.53
CA ILE A 93 -9.46 5.62 -11.11
C ILE A 93 -10.65 6.57 -10.91
N ALA A 94 -10.63 7.74 -11.55
CA ALA A 94 -11.70 8.73 -11.49
C ALA A 94 -13.04 8.27 -12.12
N GLY A 95 -13.03 7.17 -12.88
CA GLY A 95 -14.21 6.58 -13.53
C GLY A 95 -14.71 5.28 -12.88
N TYR A 96 -14.09 4.82 -11.79
CA TYR A 96 -14.56 3.62 -11.08
C TYR A 96 -15.84 3.97 -10.28
N ALA A 97 -16.99 3.61 -10.84
CA ALA A 97 -18.30 3.84 -10.24
C ALA A 97 -18.86 2.62 -9.48
N ASP A 98 -18.12 1.51 -9.45
CA ASP A 98 -18.51 0.25 -8.82
C ASP A 98 -17.53 -0.09 -7.69
N TRP A 99 -18.02 -0.02 -6.45
CA TRP A 99 -17.23 -0.27 -5.25
C TRP A 99 -16.81 -1.73 -5.12
N ASP A 100 -17.68 -2.69 -5.47
CA ASP A 100 -17.37 -4.11 -5.32
C ASP A 100 -16.32 -4.55 -6.34
N LYS A 101 -16.40 -4.05 -7.58
CA LYS A 101 -15.36 -4.27 -8.59
C LYS A 101 -14.03 -3.64 -8.17
N PHE A 102 -14.06 -2.43 -7.61
CA PHE A 102 -12.87 -1.76 -7.10
C PHE A 102 -12.20 -2.57 -5.98
N LYS A 103 -12.98 -3.04 -4.99
CA LYS A 103 -12.49 -3.88 -3.90
C LYS A 103 -11.84 -5.16 -4.40
N ALA A 104 -12.50 -5.88 -5.31
CA ALA A 104 -11.97 -7.11 -5.87
C ALA A 104 -10.59 -6.87 -6.51
N LYS A 105 -10.46 -5.76 -7.28
CA LYS A 105 -9.18 -5.41 -7.90
C LYS A 105 -8.14 -4.95 -6.88
N PHE A 106 -8.54 -4.22 -5.86
CA PHE A 106 -7.64 -3.81 -4.78
C PHE A 106 -7.08 -5.02 -4.04
N ILE A 107 -7.94 -5.98 -3.66
CA ILE A 107 -7.54 -7.23 -3.02
C ILE A 107 -6.61 -8.02 -3.94
N GLU A 108 -6.94 -8.18 -5.22
CA GLU A 108 -6.04 -8.84 -6.18
C GLU A 108 -4.63 -8.21 -6.23
N LEU A 109 -4.54 -6.89 -6.13
CA LEU A 109 -3.28 -6.17 -6.24
C LEU A 109 -2.48 -6.12 -4.93
N PHE A 110 -3.17 -6.11 -3.79
CA PHE A 110 -2.61 -5.79 -2.48
C PHE A 110 -2.86 -6.86 -1.42
N ASP A 111 -3.46 -7.99 -1.76
CA ASP A 111 -3.59 -9.18 -0.90
C ASP A 111 -2.66 -10.26 -1.47
N ILE A 112 -1.39 -9.88 -1.63
CA ILE A 112 -0.38 -10.78 -2.16
C ILE A 112 -0.04 -11.76 -1.05
N GLU A 113 -0.40 -13.03 -1.23
CA GLU A 113 0.16 -14.10 -0.42
C GLU A 113 1.69 -14.07 -0.55
N ARG A 114 2.36 -13.66 0.53
CA ARG A 114 3.81 -13.83 0.60
C ARG A 114 4.10 -15.31 0.69
N SER A 115 5.13 -15.75 -0.05
CA SER A 115 5.61 -17.11 0.11
C SER A 115 6.02 -17.30 1.58
N LEU A 116 5.76 -18.49 2.12
CA LEU A 116 6.19 -18.85 3.47
C LEU A 116 7.69 -18.61 3.66
N PHE A 117 8.48 -18.71 2.59
CA PHE A 117 9.90 -18.39 2.57
C PHE A 117 10.17 -16.88 2.81
N ALA A 118 9.47 -15.98 2.12
CA ALA A 118 9.63 -14.54 2.30
C ALA A 118 9.21 -14.07 3.71
N ASP A 119 8.16 -14.69 4.25
CA ASP A 119 7.73 -14.45 5.63
C ASP A 119 8.78 -14.90 6.65
N ARG A 120 9.36 -16.10 6.46
CA ARG A 120 10.48 -16.58 7.28
C ARG A 120 11.68 -15.64 7.19
N TYR A 121 12.04 -15.17 5.99
CA TYR A 121 13.14 -14.22 5.81
C TYR A 121 12.93 -12.93 6.60
N SER A 122 11.69 -12.42 6.64
CA SER A 122 11.36 -11.20 7.40
C SER A 122 11.49 -11.39 8.91
N ALA A 123 11.21 -12.59 9.41
CA ALA A 123 11.41 -12.89 10.83
C ALA A 123 12.88 -12.75 11.26
N PHE A 124 13.84 -13.03 10.37
CA PHE A 124 15.26 -12.84 10.64
C PHE A 124 15.71 -11.37 10.61
N GLN A 125 14.86 -10.47 10.12
CA GLN A 125 15.08 -9.02 10.15
C GLN A 125 14.42 -8.35 11.37
N ILE A 126 13.86 -9.13 12.30
CA ILE A 126 13.30 -8.58 13.54
C ILE A 126 14.43 -8.00 14.39
N GLU A 127 14.45 -6.68 14.47
CA GLU A 127 15.33 -5.92 15.35
C GLU A 127 14.58 -5.45 16.60
N TRP A 128 15.32 -5.30 17.71
CA TRP A 128 14.80 -4.67 18.91
C TRP A 128 14.69 -3.17 18.68
N ARG A 129 13.49 -2.62 18.88
CA ARG A 129 13.23 -1.18 18.68
C ARG A 129 13.81 -0.30 19.79
N GLY A 130 14.42 -0.91 20.81
CA GLY A 130 14.99 -0.23 21.95
C GLY A 130 13.98 0.05 23.06
N PRO A 131 14.47 0.37 24.27
CA PRO A 131 13.66 0.40 25.49
C PRO A 131 12.61 1.53 25.52
N ALA A 132 12.74 2.55 24.68
CA ALA A 132 11.77 3.63 24.57
C ALA A 132 10.48 3.23 23.81
N TYR A 133 10.55 2.18 22.99
CA TYR A 133 9.46 1.79 22.08
C TYR A 133 8.99 0.34 22.28
N GLU A 134 9.84 -0.52 22.84
CA GLU A 134 9.54 -1.94 23.01
C GLU A 134 10.31 -2.49 24.21
N SER A 135 9.59 -3.08 25.15
CA SER A 135 10.19 -3.86 26.24
C SER A 135 10.76 -5.18 25.72
N ILE A 136 11.70 -5.76 26.45
CA ILE A 136 12.26 -7.09 26.11
C ILE A 136 11.16 -8.16 26.06
N HIS A 137 10.13 -8.06 26.91
CA HIS A 137 9.02 -8.99 26.92
C HIS A 137 8.19 -8.91 25.63
N GLU A 138 7.91 -7.70 25.14
CA GLU A 138 7.20 -7.49 23.87
C GLU A 138 8.01 -8.00 22.68
N LEU A 139 9.33 -7.77 22.67
CA LEU A 139 10.23 -8.34 21.67
C LEU A 139 10.17 -9.88 21.65
N VAL A 140 10.31 -10.52 22.80
CA VAL A 140 10.25 -11.98 22.93
C VAL A 140 8.89 -12.53 22.46
N SER A 141 7.81 -11.83 22.81
CA SER A 141 6.46 -12.21 22.39
C SER A 141 6.28 -12.09 20.87
N ARG A 142 6.81 -11.03 20.26
CA ARG A 142 6.84 -10.85 18.80
C ARG A 142 7.65 -11.94 18.12
N ILE A 143 8.82 -12.30 18.66
CA ILE A 143 9.65 -13.39 18.13
C ILE A 143 8.88 -14.72 18.18
N ARG A 144 8.31 -15.08 19.33
CA ARG A 144 7.54 -16.34 19.48
C ARG A 144 6.36 -16.40 18.51
N HIS A 145 5.59 -15.33 18.41
CA HIS A 145 4.47 -15.25 17.48
C HIS A 145 4.91 -15.51 16.03
N ASN A 146 6.04 -14.93 15.60
CA ASN A 146 6.56 -15.16 14.25
C ASN A 146 7.10 -16.59 14.06
N VAL A 147 7.76 -17.16 15.08
CA VAL A 147 8.25 -18.55 15.02
C VAL A 147 7.10 -19.53 14.85
N ASP A 148 6.04 -19.37 15.64
CA ASP A 148 4.85 -20.21 15.58
C ASP A 148 4.10 -20.03 14.25
N ARG A 149 3.92 -18.78 13.82
CA ARG A 149 3.20 -18.43 12.59
C ARG A 149 3.87 -19.00 11.34
N PHE A 150 5.20 -18.99 11.28
CA PHE A 150 5.94 -19.34 10.06
C PHE A 150 6.48 -20.78 10.02
N LYS A 151 6.05 -21.61 10.98
CA LYS A 151 6.30 -23.06 11.01
C LYS A 151 7.77 -23.39 10.75
N PHE A 152 8.66 -22.83 11.56
CA PHE A 152 10.10 -23.12 11.47
C PHE A 152 10.44 -24.59 11.79
N ALA A 153 9.53 -25.32 12.44
CA ALA A 153 9.68 -26.76 12.65
C ALA A 153 9.70 -27.56 11.33
N ASP A 154 9.05 -27.06 10.28
CA ASP A 154 8.97 -27.72 8.97
C ASP A 154 10.13 -27.31 8.04
N PHE A 155 11.17 -26.67 8.58
CA PHE A 155 12.22 -26.02 7.80
C PHE A 155 13.32 -27.02 7.42
N SER A 156 13.50 -27.25 6.12
CA SER A 156 14.58 -28.11 5.63
C SER A 156 15.95 -27.44 5.76
N ALA A 157 17.00 -28.25 5.85
CA ALA A 157 18.38 -27.75 5.89
C ALA A 157 18.74 -26.90 4.66
N ASN A 158 18.16 -27.23 3.50
CA ASN A 158 18.37 -26.48 2.26
C ASN A 158 17.69 -25.11 2.32
N GLU A 159 16.42 -25.02 2.76
CA GLU A 159 15.74 -23.73 2.94
C GLU A 159 16.47 -22.83 3.95
N LEU A 160 17.00 -23.41 5.03
CA LEU A 160 17.83 -22.68 6.00
C LEU A 160 19.11 -22.15 5.38
N SER A 161 19.82 -22.98 4.62
CA SER A 161 21.07 -22.59 3.98
C SER A 161 20.86 -21.44 3.00
N THR A 162 19.78 -21.48 2.22
CA THR A 162 19.45 -20.40 1.28
C THR A 162 19.02 -19.11 1.97
N LEU A 163 18.33 -19.20 3.11
CA LEU A 163 17.99 -18.04 3.91
C LEU A 163 19.26 -17.41 4.54
N LEU A 164 20.17 -18.23 5.05
CA LEU A 164 21.46 -17.77 5.55
C LEU A 164 22.30 -17.09 4.46
N LEU A 165 22.26 -17.60 3.23
CA LEU A 165 22.87 -16.95 2.07
C LEU A 165 22.29 -15.55 1.81
N LEU A 166 20.95 -15.40 1.85
CA LEU A 166 20.33 -14.07 1.70
C LEU A 166 20.75 -13.10 2.82
N MET A 167 20.86 -13.59 4.04
CA MET A 167 21.28 -12.79 5.21
C MET A 167 22.77 -12.43 5.20
N SER A 168 23.61 -13.16 4.45
CA SER A 168 25.04 -12.86 4.34
C SER A 168 25.34 -11.74 3.32
N MET A 169 24.48 -11.55 2.32
CA MET A 169 24.60 -10.52 1.29
C MET A 169 24.12 -9.14 1.77
N LYS A 170 24.75 -8.60 2.83
CA LYS A 170 24.32 -7.36 3.51
C LYS A 170 24.66 -6.07 2.77
N ALA A 171 25.71 -6.08 1.94
CA ALA A 171 26.16 -4.88 1.25
C ALA A 171 25.11 -4.39 0.23
N THR A 172 24.90 -3.07 0.15
CA THR A 172 23.95 -2.45 -0.78
C THR A 172 24.27 -2.78 -2.24
N ALA A 173 25.55 -2.96 -2.57
CA ALA A 173 25.99 -3.38 -3.91
C ALA A 173 25.45 -4.78 -4.32
N LEU A 174 25.06 -5.61 -3.35
CA LEU A 174 24.54 -6.97 -3.60
C LEU A 174 23.01 -7.02 -3.65
N GLU A 175 22.32 -5.87 -3.59
CA GLU A 175 20.86 -5.80 -3.68
C GLU A 175 20.27 -6.52 -4.91
N PRO A 176 20.87 -6.40 -6.12
CA PRO A 176 20.36 -7.09 -7.30
C PRO A 176 20.39 -8.61 -7.14
N LEU A 177 21.48 -9.15 -6.58
CA LEU A 177 21.65 -10.58 -6.32
C LEU A 177 20.68 -11.08 -5.26
N ARG A 178 20.51 -10.32 -4.17
CA ARG A 178 19.53 -10.65 -3.12
C ARG A 178 18.11 -10.69 -3.68
N SER A 179 17.75 -9.71 -4.51
CA SER A 179 16.46 -9.64 -5.18
C SER A 179 16.24 -10.80 -6.15
N LEU A 180 17.26 -11.17 -6.93
CA LEU A 180 17.22 -12.32 -7.84
C LEU A 180 16.96 -13.63 -7.07
N THR A 181 17.74 -13.88 -6.03
CA THR A 181 17.60 -15.08 -5.18
C THR A 181 16.25 -15.12 -4.48
N LEU A 182 15.78 -14.01 -3.92
CA LEU A 182 14.47 -13.94 -3.28
C LEU A 182 13.33 -14.25 -4.28
N ASN A 183 13.39 -13.69 -5.49
CA ASN A 183 12.40 -13.95 -6.53
C ASN A 183 12.38 -15.42 -6.99
N ALA A 184 13.55 -16.07 -7.08
CA ALA A 184 13.62 -17.49 -7.40
C ALA A 184 12.94 -18.35 -6.32
N LEU A 185 13.17 -18.03 -5.04
CA LEU A 185 12.65 -18.79 -3.91
C LEU A 185 11.17 -18.52 -3.63
N ILE A 186 10.66 -17.35 -4.01
CA ILE A 186 9.22 -17.09 -4.02
C ILE A 186 8.53 -17.99 -5.04
N LYS A 187 9.13 -18.19 -6.23
CA LYS A 187 8.57 -19.04 -7.29
C LYS A 187 8.72 -20.53 -6.98
N THR A 188 9.87 -20.94 -6.46
CA THR A 188 10.20 -22.32 -6.12
C THR A 188 10.78 -22.38 -4.70
N PRO A 189 9.94 -22.49 -3.65
CA PRO A 189 10.40 -22.44 -2.26
C PRO A 189 11.39 -23.54 -1.86
N LYS A 190 11.42 -24.65 -2.62
CA LYS A 190 12.32 -25.79 -2.41
C LYS A 190 13.51 -25.81 -3.38
N GLU A 191 13.83 -24.67 -4.01
CA GLU A 191 14.98 -24.56 -4.91
C GLU A 191 16.28 -24.97 -4.20
N SER A 192 17.09 -25.81 -4.83
CA SER A 192 18.35 -26.27 -4.22
C SER A 192 19.36 -25.12 -4.10
N LEU A 193 20.18 -25.16 -3.06
CA LEU A 193 21.26 -24.19 -2.90
C LEU A 193 22.21 -24.21 -4.10
N ASP A 194 22.48 -25.38 -4.68
CA ASP A 194 23.33 -25.55 -5.87
C ASP A 194 22.77 -24.80 -7.09
N ASN A 195 21.44 -24.82 -7.27
CA ASN A 195 20.78 -24.09 -8.35
C ASN A 195 20.85 -22.58 -8.11
N VAL A 196 20.65 -22.14 -6.86
CA VAL A 196 20.80 -20.73 -6.47
C VAL A 196 22.25 -20.27 -6.68
N GLU A 197 23.24 -21.07 -6.32
CA GLU A 197 24.66 -20.79 -6.54
C GLU A 197 24.97 -20.63 -8.03
N THR A 198 24.49 -21.56 -8.86
CA THR A 198 24.67 -21.51 -10.31
C THR A 198 24.06 -20.24 -10.91
N MET A 199 22.85 -19.88 -10.47
CA MET A 199 22.18 -18.66 -10.90
C MET A 199 22.97 -17.40 -10.52
N LEU A 200 23.49 -17.34 -9.29
CA LEU A 200 24.28 -16.21 -8.82
C LEU A 200 25.61 -16.08 -9.57
N LYS A 201 26.30 -17.20 -9.84
CA LYS A 201 27.52 -17.22 -10.66
C LYS A 201 27.28 -16.65 -12.05
N ASN A 202 26.20 -17.06 -12.71
CA ASN A 202 25.85 -16.57 -14.05
C ASN A 202 25.55 -15.06 -14.05
N ALA A 203 24.85 -14.57 -13.02
CA ALA A 203 24.57 -13.14 -12.88
C ALA A 203 25.86 -12.31 -12.74
N LEU A 204 26.80 -12.78 -11.91
CA LEU A 204 28.10 -12.12 -11.70
C LEU A 204 28.97 -12.11 -12.97
N MET A 205 29.00 -13.20 -13.73
CA MET A 205 29.74 -13.26 -15.00
C MET A 205 29.18 -12.26 -16.02
N THR A 206 27.85 -12.12 -16.09
CA THR A 206 27.19 -11.19 -17.02
C THR A 206 27.46 -9.72 -16.68
N GLU A 207 27.74 -9.40 -15.42
CA GLU A 207 28.17 -8.07 -14.99
C GLU A 207 29.64 -7.79 -15.27
N GLN A 208 30.51 -8.82 -15.30
CA GLN A 208 31.93 -8.66 -15.63
C GLN A 208 32.19 -8.46 -17.14
N ASP A 209 31.30 -8.97 -17.99
CA ASP A 209 31.38 -8.81 -19.45
C ASP A 209 30.78 -7.47 -19.96
N ARG A 210 30.31 -6.60 -19.06
CA ARG A 210 29.77 -5.26 -19.35
C ARG A 210 30.73 -4.14 -18.98
#